data_AF-A0A3L6J8R7-F1
#
_entry.id   AF-A0A3L6J8R7-F1
#
_cell.length_a   1.000
_cell.length_b   1.000
_cell.length_c   1.000
_cell.angle_alpha   90.00
_cell.angle_beta   90.00
_cell.angle_gamma   90.00
#
_symmetry.space_group_name_H-M   'P 1'
#
loop_
_entity.id
_entity.type
_entity.pdbx_description
1 polymer ?
#
loop_
_entity_poly.entity_id
_entity_poly.type
_entity_poly.pdbx_seq_one_letter_code
_entity_poly.pdbx_strand_id
1 'polypeptide(L)'
;MGYGEAHMAAAALEKLAQTARSYKQTYVKTTGVGGGNKIDFERADDGTITISGDGHSYFCTEKEVRDLAELLNHLPPVQVSPASDYVQKIPPEAGICITVKNGGKAIQMKLPEAALMKTAVVTSLESRFYEEHIVNGNRRLSVQRSSDLKWELGVNDERVKFTAYEIEALLAGLQNSILDVLMDLVKSMGADKIADIRVKSQIQRVEQESLKILGDFKKAKTISKNVTKSATRILGTSEDADARTTEFIEMAKYVYSSVEPQFHAPLLDLLGSAFVFTSK
;
A
#
# COMPACT_ATOMS: atom_id res chain seq x y z
N MET A 1 6.97 -11.76 -2.37
CA MET A 1 5.81 -12.65 -2.60
C MET A 1 4.84 -12.38 -1.47
N GLY A 2 3.54 -12.29 -1.76
CA GLY A 2 2.54 -12.34 -0.70
C GLY A 2 2.52 -13.73 -0.05
N TYR A 3 2.16 -13.85 1.23
CA TYR A 3 2.15 -15.12 1.96
C TYR A 3 1.19 -16.18 1.35
N GLY A 4 0.11 -15.77 0.69
CA GLY A 4 -0.74 -16.69 -0.10
C GLY A 4 -0.03 -17.23 -1.35
N GLU A 5 0.83 -16.42 -1.99
CA GLU A 5 1.70 -16.87 -3.08
C GLU A 5 2.81 -17.79 -2.54
N ALA A 6 3.26 -17.56 -1.30
CA ALA A 6 4.26 -18.36 -0.61
C ALA A 6 3.76 -19.78 -0.28
N HIS A 7 2.55 -19.94 0.26
CA HIS A 7 1.96 -21.27 0.51
C HIS A 7 1.65 -22.03 -0.79
N MET A 8 1.21 -21.35 -1.84
CA MET A 8 1.03 -21.99 -3.15
C MET A 8 2.35 -22.37 -3.82
N ALA A 9 3.40 -21.56 -3.66
CA ALA A 9 4.75 -21.91 -4.07
C ALA A 9 5.28 -23.13 -3.28
N ALA A 10 5.00 -23.21 -1.97
CA ALA A 10 5.33 -24.37 -1.15
C ALA A 10 4.68 -25.66 -1.69
N ALA A 11 3.38 -25.62 -1.99
CA ALA A 11 2.66 -26.76 -2.55
C ALA A 11 3.19 -27.18 -3.94
N ALA A 12 3.61 -26.22 -4.77
CA ALA A 12 4.23 -26.50 -6.05
C ALA A 12 5.62 -27.17 -5.88
N LEU A 13 6.42 -26.68 -4.93
CA LEU A 13 7.74 -27.23 -4.57
C LEU A 13 7.64 -28.65 -4.00
N GLU A 14 6.66 -28.93 -3.13
CA GLU A 14 6.40 -30.28 -2.64
C GLU A 14 6.01 -31.24 -3.76
N LYS A 15 5.15 -30.78 -4.67
CA LYS A 15 4.74 -31.58 -5.83
C LYS A 15 5.92 -31.89 -6.75
N LEU A 16 6.83 -30.94 -6.97
CA LEU A 16 8.08 -31.16 -7.72
C LEU A 16 8.99 -32.18 -7.03
N ALA A 17 9.14 -32.10 -5.71
CA ALA A 17 9.95 -33.04 -4.94
C ALA A 17 9.39 -34.48 -5.01
N GLN A 18 8.06 -34.63 -5.05
CA GLN A 18 7.39 -35.93 -5.12
C GLN A 18 7.32 -36.53 -6.54
N THR A 19 7.54 -35.74 -7.59
CA THR A 19 7.41 -36.20 -8.99
C THR A 19 8.74 -36.75 -9.52
N ALA A 20 8.79 -38.05 -9.84
CA ALA A 20 10.01 -38.76 -10.26
C ALA A 20 10.38 -38.63 -11.76
N ARG A 21 9.70 -37.76 -12.51
CA ARG A 21 9.91 -37.55 -13.95
C ARG A 21 10.07 -36.05 -14.22
N SER A 22 10.60 -35.69 -15.39
CA SER A 22 10.59 -34.31 -15.86
C SER A 22 9.19 -33.69 -15.74
N TYR A 23 9.14 -32.57 -15.04
CA TYR A 23 7.90 -31.89 -14.72
C TYR A 23 8.15 -30.38 -14.72
N LYS A 24 7.28 -29.66 -15.43
CA LYS A 24 7.31 -28.21 -15.50
C LYS A 24 5.97 -27.66 -15.04
N GLN A 25 6.03 -26.73 -14.11
CA GLN A 25 4.86 -26.00 -13.63
C GLN A 25 5.14 -24.51 -13.65
N THR A 26 4.30 -23.79 -14.38
CA THR A 26 4.33 -22.34 -14.44
C THR A 26 3.26 -21.79 -13.50
N TYR A 27 3.68 -21.09 -12.46
CA TYR A 27 2.77 -20.34 -11.61
C TYR A 27 2.62 -18.92 -12.15
N VAL A 28 1.39 -18.52 -12.49
CA VAL A 28 1.09 -17.13 -12.84
C VAL A 28 0.69 -16.41 -11.55
N LYS A 29 1.51 -15.43 -11.12
CA LYS A 29 1.22 -14.64 -9.93
C LYS A 29 -0.14 -13.97 -10.07
N THR A 30 -1.02 -14.13 -9.07
CA THR A 30 -2.33 -13.45 -9.00
C THR A 30 -2.20 -11.93 -8.94
N THR A 31 -1.04 -11.45 -8.50
CA THR A 31 -0.66 -10.05 -8.60
C THR A 31 -0.12 -9.78 -10.02
N GLY A 32 -0.95 -9.22 -10.90
CA GLY A 32 -0.55 -8.80 -12.25
C GLY A 32 0.44 -7.63 -12.22
N VAL A 33 1.68 -7.87 -11.80
CA VAL A 33 2.70 -6.87 -11.46
C VAL A 33 4.07 -7.30 -11.98
N GLY A 34 4.52 -6.67 -13.07
CA GLY A 34 5.88 -6.81 -13.61
C GLY A 34 6.07 -7.92 -14.65
N GLY A 35 7.15 -7.83 -15.43
CA GLY A 35 7.49 -8.76 -16.51
C GLY A 35 7.81 -10.20 -16.06
N GLY A 36 7.80 -10.47 -14.75
CA GLY A 36 7.93 -11.79 -14.15
C GLY A 36 6.66 -12.21 -13.40
N ASN A 37 5.51 -12.02 -14.04
CA ASN A 37 4.22 -12.58 -13.58
C ASN A 37 4.17 -14.11 -13.58
N LYS A 38 5.30 -14.77 -13.87
CA LYS A 38 5.44 -16.21 -13.91
C LYS A 38 6.62 -16.63 -13.06
N ILE A 39 6.39 -17.58 -12.17
CA ILE A 39 7.46 -18.39 -11.57
C ILE A 39 7.38 -19.75 -12.24
N ASP A 40 8.39 -20.07 -13.02
CA ASP A 40 8.56 -21.38 -13.62
C ASP A 40 9.34 -22.26 -12.67
N PHE A 41 8.79 -23.44 -12.42
CA PHE A 41 9.47 -24.49 -11.71
C PHE A 41 9.66 -25.67 -12.64
N GLU A 42 10.90 -26.11 -12.83
CA GLU A 42 11.26 -27.16 -13.77
C GLU A 42 12.15 -28.20 -13.08
N ARG A 43 11.75 -29.47 -13.15
CA ARG A 43 12.59 -30.61 -12.76
C ARG A 43 13.14 -31.25 -14.03
N ALA A 44 14.45 -31.30 -14.17
CA ALA A 44 15.13 -32.03 -15.22
C ALA A 44 15.21 -33.54 -14.89
N ASP A 45 15.45 -34.37 -15.90
CA ASP A 45 15.51 -35.84 -15.74
C ASP A 45 16.69 -36.30 -14.87
N ASP A 46 17.72 -35.46 -14.70
CA ASP A 46 18.84 -35.69 -13.79
C ASP A 46 18.53 -35.35 -12.32
N GLY A 47 17.31 -34.89 -12.03
CA GLY A 47 16.84 -34.51 -10.70
C GLY A 47 17.13 -33.07 -10.30
N THR A 48 17.77 -32.26 -11.16
CA THR A 48 18.01 -30.84 -10.93
C THR A 48 16.68 -30.07 -10.96
N ILE A 49 16.45 -29.22 -9.96
CA ILE A 49 15.27 -28.35 -9.92
C ILE A 49 15.70 -26.92 -10.22
N THR A 50 15.09 -26.31 -11.23
CA THR A 50 15.30 -24.91 -11.59
C THR A 50 14.06 -24.10 -11.23
N ILE A 51 14.26 -23.02 -10.48
CA ILE A 51 13.23 -22.04 -10.16
C ILE A 51 13.58 -20.75 -10.88
N SER A 52 12.73 -20.33 -11.80
CA SER A 52 12.96 -19.16 -12.66
C SER A 52 11.83 -18.16 -12.50
N GLY A 53 12.15 -16.89 -12.29
CA GLY A 53 11.16 -15.83 -12.11
C GLY A 53 11.83 -14.46 -12.03
N ASP A 54 11.12 -13.41 -12.45
CA ASP A 54 11.61 -12.02 -12.41
C ASP A 54 13.01 -11.81 -13.02
N GLY A 55 13.36 -12.58 -14.06
CA GLY A 55 14.67 -12.49 -14.74
C GLY A 55 15.83 -13.19 -14.03
N HIS A 56 15.56 -13.87 -12.91
CA HIS A 56 16.54 -14.68 -12.18
C HIS A 56 16.23 -16.17 -12.33
N SER A 57 17.25 -17.00 -12.20
CA SER A 57 17.12 -18.46 -12.18
C SER A 57 18.03 -19.03 -11.11
N TYR A 58 17.48 -19.91 -10.30
CA TYR A 58 18.16 -20.57 -9.20
C TYR A 58 18.11 -22.08 -9.42
N PHE A 59 19.25 -22.73 -9.20
CA PHE A 59 19.38 -24.17 -9.23
C PHE A 59 19.33 -24.67 -7.80
N CYS A 60 18.42 -25.61 -7.53
CA CYS A 60 18.19 -26.17 -6.22
C CYS A 60 18.22 -27.68 -6.28
N THR A 61 18.74 -28.28 -5.21
CA THR A 61 18.63 -29.71 -4.94
C THR A 61 17.26 -30.05 -4.36
N GLU A 62 16.86 -31.32 -4.44
CA GLU A 62 15.59 -31.77 -3.85
C GLU A 62 15.51 -31.49 -2.34
N LYS A 63 16.64 -31.56 -1.64
CA LYS A 63 16.71 -31.25 -0.21
C LYS A 63 16.42 -29.78 0.07
N GLU A 64 17.06 -28.87 -0.66
CA GLU A 64 16.83 -27.42 -0.50
C GLU A 64 15.40 -27.03 -0.84
N VAL A 65 14.79 -27.71 -1.81
CA VAL A 65 13.38 -27.52 -2.19
C VAL A 65 12.43 -27.96 -1.07
N ARG A 66 12.72 -29.07 -0.39
CA ARG A 66 11.93 -29.54 0.77
C ARG A 66 12.08 -28.60 1.96
N ASP A 67 13.32 -28.18 2.27
CA ASP A 67 13.60 -27.25 3.36
C ASP A 67 12.89 -25.89 3.11
N LEU A 68 12.89 -25.42 1.86
CA LEU A 68 12.17 -24.21 1.46
C LEU A 68 10.65 -24.39 1.56
N ALA A 69 10.09 -25.50 1.09
CA ALA A 69 8.67 -25.78 1.20
C ALA A 69 8.19 -25.83 2.66
N GLU A 70 8.99 -26.45 3.54
CA GLU A 70 8.72 -26.51 4.97
C GLU A 70 8.75 -25.11 5.59
N LEU A 71 9.75 -24.28 5.26
CA LEU A 71 9.82 -22.89 5.72
C LEU A 71 8.58 -22.07 5.30
N LEU A 72 8.14 -22.24 4.04
CA LEU A 72 6.99 -21.53 3.50
C LEU A 72 5.66 -22.02 4.09
N ASN A 73 5.53 -23.30 4.42
CA ASN A 73 4.34 -23.87 5.10
C ASN A 73 4.17 -23.36 6.53
N HIS A 74 5.27 -23.04 7.21
CA HIS A 74 5.25 -22.52 8.58
C HIS A 74 5.14 -20.99 8.67
N LEU A 75 5.01 -20.30 7.53
CA LEU A 75 4.69 -18.88 7.56
C LEU A 75 3.30 -18.69 8.19
N PRO A 76 3.13 -17.69 9.08
CA PRO A 76 1.85 -17.48 9.75
C PRO A 76 0.77 -17.20 8.71
N PRO A 77 -0.44 -17.78 8.85
CA PRO A 77 -1.55 -17.50 7.95
C PRO A 77 -1.85 -16.01 8.00
N VAL A 78 -1.99 -15.39 6.82
CA VAL A 78 -2.40 -13.98 6.74
C VAL A 78 -3.78 -13.87 7.38
N GLN A 79 -3.91 -13.02 8.39
CA GLN A 79 -5.19 -12.32 8.59
C GLN A 79 -5.34 -11.39 7.39
N VAL A 80 -5.85 -11.92 6.27
CA VAL A 80 -6.21 -11.09 5.13
C VAL A 80 -7.27 -10.15 5.69
N SER A 81 -6.94 -8.86 5.76
CA SER A 81 -7.91 -7.84 6.14
C SER A 81 -9.12 -8.06 5.23
N PRO A 82 -10.33 -8.31 5.79
CA PRO A 82 -11.47 -8.80 5.02
C PRO A 82 -11.74 -7.88 3.82
N ALA A 83 -12.14 -8.46 2.69
CA ALA A 83 -12.57 -7.67 1.53
C ALA A 83 -13.65 -6.69 2.01
N SER A 84 -13.39 -5.40 1.79
CA SER A 84 -14.28 -4.34 2.23
C SER A 84 -15.05 -3.82 1.03
N ASP A 85 -16.36 -4.00 1.03
CA ASP A 85 -17.23 -3.40 0.03
C ASP A 85 -17.37 -1.87 0.22
N TYR A 86 -16.87 -1.35 1.34
CA TYR A 86 -17.03 0.03 1.75
C TYR A 86 -16.00 0.99 1.17
N VAL A 87 -14.84 0.50 0.72
CA VAL A 87 -13.77 1.36 0.21
C VAL A 87 -13.21 0.78 -1.08
N GLN A 88 -13.10 1.63 -2.09
CA GLN A 88 -12.64 1.23 -3.42
C GLN A 88 -11.65 2.25 -3.97
N LYS A 89 -10.55 1.76 -4.51
CA LYS A 89 -9.71 2.54 -5.43
C LYS A 89 -10.52 2.87 -6.69
N ILE A 90 -10.41 4.10 -7.16
CA ILE A 90 -10.99 4.58 -8.42
C ILE A 90 -9.88 5.15 -9.32
N PRO A 91 -10.07 5.21 -10.65
CA PRO A 91 -9.14 5.89 -11.55
C PRO A 91 -8.86 7.31 -11.07
N PRO A 92 -7.58 7.70 -10.92
CA PRO A 92 -7.27 9.01 -10.35
C PRO A 92 -7.69 10.18 -11.25
N GLU A 93 -8.46 11.11 -10.68
CA GLU A 93 -8.88 12.36 -11.34
C GLU A 93 -8.73 13.53 -10.37
N ALA A 94 -8.01 14.59 -10.77
CA ALA A 94 -7.72 15.74 -9.90
C ALA A 94 -7.14 15.37 -8.51
N GLY A 95 -6.40 14.27 -8.43
CA GLY A 95 -5.81 13.74 -7.19
C GLY A 95 -6.75 12.91 -6.32
N ILE A 96 -8.05 12.83 -6.67
CA ILE A 96 -9.01 11.93 -6.05
C ILE A 96 -8.78 10.52 -6.60
N CYS A 97 -8.64 9.53 -5.73
CA CYS A 97 -8.33 8.15 -6.13
C CYS A 97 -8.98 7.07 -5.26
N ILE A 98 -9.71 7.45 -4.20
CA ILE A 98 -10.37 6.53 -3.28
C ILE A 98 -11.81 6.99 -3.06
N THR A 99 -12.74 6.05 -3.08
CA THR A 99 -14.15 6.26 -2.72
C THR A 99 -14.50 5.41 -1.51
N VAL A 100 -15.11 6.04 -0.50
CA VAL A 100 -15.72 5.35 0.64
C VAL A 100 -17.24 5.41 0.45
N LYS A 101 -17.95 4.29 0.55
CA LYS A 101 -19.39 4.20 0.30
C LYS A 101 -20.11 3.32 1.32
N ASN A 102 -21.34 3.70 1.66
CA ASN A 102 -22.27 2.86 2.42
C ASN A 102 -23.71 3.36 2.20
N GLY A 103 -24.68 2.44 2.10
CA GLY A 103 -26.10 2.77 2.05
C GLY A 103 -26.50 3.75 0.94
N GLY A 104 -25.89 3.62 -0.25
CA GLY A 104 -26.14 4.50 -1.40
C GLY A 104 -25.49 5.89 -1.33
N LYS A 105 -24.74 6.19 -0.26
CA LYS A 105 -23.91 7.39 -0.15
C LYS A 105 -22.46 7.07 -0.42
N ALA A 106 -21.73 8.04 -0.94
CA ALA A 106 -20.30 7.96 -1.16
C ALA A 106 -19.63 9.27 -0.79
N ILE A 107 -18.37 9.19 -0.39
CA ILE A 107 -17.44 10.31 -0.29
C ILE A 107 -16.19 9.94 -1.08
N GLN A 108 -15.64 10.92 -1.77
CA GLN A 108 -14.43 10.76 -2.55
C GLN A 108 -13.27 11.50 -1.90
N MET A 109 -12.09 10.91 -1.94
CA MET A 109 -10.92 11.41 -1.24
C MET A 109 -9.62 11.22 -2.02
N LYS A 110 -8.68 12.12 -1.77
CA LYS A 110 -7.29 12.00 -2.20
C LYS A 110 -6.56 10.93 -1.37
N LEU A 111 -5.44 10.43 -1.88
CA LEU A 111 -4.64 9.43 -1.15
C LEU A 111 -4.23 9.87 0.28
N PRO A 112 -3.71 11.09 0.51
CA PRO A 112 -3.36 11.54 1.87
C PRO A 112 -4.59 11.76 2.75
N GLU A 113 -5.73 12.14 2.16
CA GLU A 113 -7.00 12.29 2.87
C GLU A 113 -7.49 10.95 3.40
N ALA A 114 -7.37 9.88 2.62
CA ALA A 114 -7.69 8.51 3.06
C ALA A 114 -6.78 8.05 4.20
N ALA A 115 -5.50 8.39 4.16
CA ALA A 115 -4.56 8.09 5.23
C ALA A 115 -4.95 8.81 6.55
N LEU A 116 -5.23 10.11 6.48
CA LEU A 116 -5.67 10.87 7.66
C LEU A 116 -7.04 10.40 8.17
N MET A 117 -7.97 10.08 7.27
CA MET A 117 -9.27 9.49 7.62
C MET A 117 -9.10 8.17 8.37
N LYS A 118 -8.22 7.28 7.89
CA LYS A 118 -7.92 6.01 8.57
C LYS A 118 -7.37 6.28 9.98
N THR A 119 -6.41 7.19 10.12
CA THR A 119 -5.85 7.57 11.42
C THR A 119 -6.94 8.07 12.38
N ALA A 120 -7.78 8.98 11.92
CA ALA A 120 -8.89 9.53 12.71
C ALA A 120 -9.89 8.45 13.16
N VAL A 121 -10.25 7.52 12.27
CA VAL A 121 -11.13 6.38 12.62
C VAL A 121 -10.46 5.49 13.68
N VAL A 122 -9.17 5.16 13.52
CA VAL A 122 -8.44 4.36 14.53
C VAL A 122 -8.42 5.08 15.89
N THR A 123 -8.09 6.37 15.92
CA THR A 123 -8.09 7.15 17.17
C THR A 123 -9.48 7.24 17.80
N SER A 124 -10.54 7.29 16.99
CA SER A 124 -11.92 7.32 17.50
C SER A 124 -12.33 6.06 18.27
N LEU A 125 -11.65 4.93 18.07
CA LEU A 125 -11.96 3.66 18.75
C LEU A 125 -11.76 3.75 20.26
N GLU A 126 -10.83 4.58 20.71
CA GLU A 126 -10.46 4.75 22.12
C GLU A 126 -11.45 5.62 22.92
N SER A 127 -12.37 6.31 22.24
CA SER A 127 -13.35 7.19 22.90
C SER A 127 -14.79 6.83 22.57
N ARG A 128 -15.69 6.91 23.55
CA ARG A 128 -17.14 6.69 23.36
C ARG A 128 -17.79 7.76 22.48
N PHE A 129 -17.31 9.00 22.59
CA PHE A 129 -17.71 10.14 21.79
C PHE A 129 -16.46 10.76 21.18
N TYR A 130 -16.45 10.92 19.87
CA TYR A 130 -15.30 11.44 19.17
C TYR A 130 -15.75 12.36 18.04
N GLU A 131 -15.05 13.47 17.87
CA GLU A 131 -15.24 14.36 16.75
C GLU A 131 -13.90 14.97 16.37
N GLU A 132 -13.47 14.70 15.14
CA GLU A 132 -12.28 15.30 14.57
C GLU A 132 -12.64 15.96 13.24
N HIS A 133 -12.10 17.17 13.04
CA HIS A 133 -12.20 17.91 11.79
C HIS A 133 -10.80 18.11 11.23
N ILE A 134 -10.59 17.59 10.01
CA ILE A 134 -9.32 17.69 9.30
C ILE A 134 -9.47 18.69 8.16
N VAL A 135 -8.60 19.69 8.10
CA VAL A 135 -8.64 20.71 7.05
C VAL A 135 -7.47 20.49 6.09
N ASN A 136 -7.79 20.22 4.83
CA ASN A 136 -6.84 20.09 3.72
C ASN A 136 -7.16 21.14 2.64
N GLY A 137 -6.64 22.36 2.83
CA GLY A 137 -6.94 23.49 1.96
C GLY A 137 -8.43 23.84 2.02
N ASN A 138 -9.11 23.77 0.88
CA ASN A 138 -10.56 24.02 0.81
C ASN A 138 -11.41 22.78 1.14
N ARG A 139 -10.79 21.62 1.38
CA ARG A 139 -11.50 20.38 1.70
C ARG A 139 -11.51 20.16 3.20
N ARG A 140 -12.69 19.88 3.76
CA ARG A 140 -12.86 19.57 5.18
C ARG A 140 -13.30 18.12 5.33
N LEU A 141 -12.50 17.31 5.99
CA LEU A 141 -12.87 15.96 6.37
C LEU A 141 -13.38 15.98 7.81
N SER A 142 -14.30 15.07 8.12
CA SER A 142 -14.80 14.90 9.49
C SER A 142 -14.94 13.42 9.82
N VAL A 143 -14.51 13.06 11.03
CA VAL A 143 -14.83 11.76 11.63
C VAL A 143 -15.58 12.03 12.91
N GLN A 144 -16.81 11.55 12.96
CA GLN A 144 -17.65 11.63 14.16
C GLN A 144 -18.02 10.24 14.62
N ARG A 145 -17.81 9.96 15.91
CA ARG A 145 -18.36 8.80 16.60
C ARG A 145 -19.41 9.31 17.59
N SER A 146 -20.68 9.12 17.25
CA SER A 146 -21.81 9.58 18.07
C SER A 146 -22.17 8.62 19.20
N SER A 147 -21.73 7.36 19.10
CA SER A 147 -21.86 6.36 20.15
C SER A 147 -20.84 5.23 19.96
N ASP A 148 -20.82 4.29 20.89
CA ASP A 148 -20.10 3.02 20.77
C ASP A 148 -20.40 2.24 19.48
N LEU A 149 -21.57 2.47 18.88
CA LEU A 149 -22.10 1.72 17.74
C LEU A 149 -22.14 2.49 16.41
N LYS A 150 -21.83 3.80 16.38
CA LYS A 150 -22.12 4.64 15.20
C LYS A 150 -21.01 5.64 14.88
N TRP A 151 -20.59 5.60 13.62
CA TRP A 151 -19.64 6.52 13.01
C TRP A 151 -20.26 7.23 11.81
N GLU A 152 -19.83 8.46 11.60
CA GLU A 152 -20.09 9.24 10.40
C GLU A 152 -18.76 9.80 9.88
N LEU A 153 -18.44 9.47 8.64
CA LEU A 153 -17.31 10.02 7.91
C LEU A 153 -17.83 11.07 6.95
N GLY A 154 -17.09 12.16 6.79
CA GLY A 154 -17.49 13.26 5.95
C GLY A 154 -16.35 13.85 5.15
N VAL A 155 -16.69 14.33 3.96
CA VAL A 155 -15.85 15.20 3.15
C VAL A 155 -16.73 16.33 2.62
N ASN A 156 -16.41 17.56 2.99
CA ASN A 156 -17.22 18.76 2.75
C ASN A 156 -18.64 18.60 3.29
N ASP A 157 -19.64 18.51 2.41
CA ASP A 157 -21.06 18.33 2.77
C ASP A 157 -21.53 16.87 2.63
N GLU A 158 -20.73 16.01 1.99
CA GLU A 158 -21.06 14.60 1.81
C GLU A 158 -20.73 13.81 3.09
N ARG A 159 -21.60 12.85 3.43
CA ARG A 159 -21.50 12.05 4.66
C ARG A 159 -21.84 10.59 4.39
N VAL A 160 -21.06 9.68 4.96
CA VAL A 160 -21.28 8.23 4.94
C VAL A 160 -21.29 7.71 6.37
N LYS A 161 -22.27 6.87 6.71
CA LYS A 161 -22.45 6.34 8.06
C LYS A 161 -22.02 4.88 8.13
N PHE A 162 -21.52 4.48 9.29
CA PHE A 162 -21.09 3.11 9.58
C PHE A 162 -21.51 2.70 10.98
N THR A 163 -21.78 1.42 11.14
CA THR A 163 -22.04 0.79 12.43
C THR A 163 -20.78 0.12 12.98
N ALA A 164 -20.77 -0.22 14.27
CA ALA A 164 -19.64 -0.95 14.89
C ALA A 164 -19.27 -2.24 14.15
N TYR A 165 -20.25 -2.93 13.55
CA TYR A 165 -20.02 -4.17 12.80
C TYR A 165 -19.29 -3.94 11.47
N GLU A 166 -19.20 -2.70 11.00
CA GLU A 166 -18.66 -2.34 9.69
C GLU A 166 -17.30 -1.63 9.80
N ILE A 167 -16.93 -1.16 11.00
CA ILE A 167 -15.72 -0.34 11.18
C ILE A 167 -14.43 -1.11 10.94
N GLU A 168 -14.35 -2.37 11.33
CA GLU A 168 -13.18 -3.19 11.03
C GLU A 168 -12.99 -3.37 9.51
N ALA A 169 -14.09 -3.66 8.81
CA ALA A 169 -14.08 -3.74 7.35
C ALA A 169 -13.77 -2.39 6.70
N LEU A 170 -14.26 -1.27 7.22
CA LEU A 170 -13.90 0.06 6.74
C LEU A 170 -12.40 0.34 6.90
N LEU A 171 -11.81 0.03 8.04
CA LEU A 171 -10.38 0.21 8.31
C LEU A 171 -9.51 -0.65 7.39
N ALA A 172 -9.91 -1.92 7.20
CA ALA A 172 -9.33 -2.82 6.22
C ALA A 172 -9.41 -2.24 4.80
N GLY A 173 -10.58 -1.73 4.41
CA GLY A 173 -10.81 -1.13 3.10
C GLY A 173 -9.95 0.10 2.85
N LEU A 174 -9.80 0.99 3.85
CA LEU A 174 -8.92 2.15 3.77
C LEU A 174 -7.47 1.73 3.60
N GLN A 175 -6.98 0.78 4.40
CA GLN A 175 -5.62 0.23 4.29
C GLN A 175 -5.38 -0.34 2.89
N ASN A 176 -6.25 -1.25 2.44
CA ASN A 176 -6.11 -1.94 1.16
C ASN A 176 -6.19 -0.98 -0.03
N SER A 177 -7.07 0.02 0.02
CA SER A 177 -7.19 0.99 -1.08
C SER A 177 -5.97 1.92 -1.16
N ILE A 178 -5.38 2.31 -0.02
CA ILE A 178 -4.11 3.07 -0.01
C ILE A 178 -2.99 2.20 -0.60
N LEU A 179 -2.89 0.94 -0.17
CA LEU A 179 -1.94 -0.03 -0.71
C LEU A 179 -2.10 -0.16 -2.22
N ASP A 180 -3.31 -0.39 -2.72
CA ASP A 180 -3.57 -0.58 -4.15
C ASP A 180 -3.15 0.62 -5.00
N VAL A 181 -3.38 1.84 -4.51
CA VAL A 181 -2.94 3.07 -5.19
C VAL A 181 -1.41 3.18 -5.20
N LEU A 182 -0.75 2.93 -4.06
CA LEU A 182 0.71 2.95 -3.97
C LEU A 182 1.33 1.89 -4.88
N MET A 183 0.73 0.72 -4.94
CA MET A 183 1.22 -0.38 -5.76
C MET A 183 1.05 -0.10 -7.25
N ASP A 184 0.05 0.65 -7.70
CA ASP A 184 -0.02 1.11 -9.09
C ASP A 184 1.17 2.01 -9.46
N LEU A 185 1.59 2.88 -8.54
CA LEU A 185 2.80 3.67 -8.74
C LEU A 185 4.06 2.80 -8.79
N VAL A 186 4.25 1.91 -7.81
CA VAL A 186 5.40 0.99 -7.79
C VAL A 186 5.46 0.15 -9.07
N LYS A 187 4.31 -0.35 -9.54
CA LYS A 187 4.18 -1.05 -10.83
C LYS A 187 4.60 -0.19 -12.01
N SER A 188 4.15 1.06 -12.06
CA SER A 188 4.44 1.98 -13.16
C SER A 188 5.93 2.31 -13.29
N MET A 189 6.67 2.25 -12.19
CA MET A 189 8.12 2.45 -12.21
C MET A 189 8.87 1.28 -12.87
N GLY A 190 8.26 0.11 -12.97
CA GLY A 190 8.84 -1.06 -13.62
C GLY A 190 9.95 -1.74 -12.82
N ALA A 191 10.54 -2.78 -13.40
CA ALA A 191 11.65 -3.56 -12.85
C ALA A 191 12.86 -3.61 -13.80
N ASP A 192 12.87 -2.74 -14.82
CA ASP A 192 13.96 -2.64 -15.77
C ASP A 192 15.20 -1.97 -15.16
N LYS A 193 16.33 -1.97 -15.88
CA LYS A 193 17.58 -1.31 -15.42
C LYS A 193 17.42 0.20 -15.14
N ILE A 194 16.31 0.80 -15.56
CA ILE A 194 16.00 2.23 -15.41
C ILE A 194 15.03 2.46 -14.24
N ALA A 195 14.42 1.42 -13.66
CA ALA A 195 13.49 1.51 -12.54
C ALA A 195 14.11 2.24 -11.34
N ASP A 196 15.38 1.95 -11.00
CA ASP A 196 16.12 2.64 -9.94
C ASP A 196 16.25 4.15 -10.21
N ILE A 197 16.42 4.54 -11.49
CA ILE A 197 16.47 5.95 -11.89
C ILE A 197 15.09 6.61 -11.69
N ARG A 198 14.00 5.93 -12.04
CA ARG A 198 12.63 6.45 -11.84
C ARG A 198 12.30 6.63 -10.35
N VAL A 199 12.65 5.64 -9.53
CA VAL A 199 12.50 5.71 -8.07
C VAL A 199 13.29 6.89 -7.50
N LYS A 200 14.58 7.00 -7.84
CA LYS A 200 15.44 8.12 -7.40
C LYS A 200 14.91 9.47 -7.85
N SER A 201 14.45 9.58 -9.09
CA SER A 201 13.85 10.81 -9.62
C SER A 201 12.59 11.22 -8.84
N GLN A 202 11.74 10.25 -8.49
CA GLN A 202 10.53 10.53 -7.71
C GLN A 202 10.85 10.95 -6.27
N ILE A 203 11.83 10.33 -5.63
CA ILE A 203 12.32 10.73 -4.30
C ILE A 203 12.91 12.15 -4.34
N GLN A 204 13.73 12.46 -5.35
CA GLN A 204 14.29 13.79 -5.54
C GLN A 204 13.21 14.85 -5.77
N ARG A 205 12.15 14.51 -6.51
CA ARG A 205 10.99 15.40 -6.69
C ARG A 205 10.35 15.76 -5.36
N VAL A 206 10.09 14.76 -4.50
CA VAL A 206 9.54 14.98 -3.15
C VAL A 206 10.45 15.87 -2.31
N GLU A 207 11.76 15.65 -2.36
CA GLU A 207 12.75 16.47 -1.63
C GLU A 207 12.75 17.93 -2.12
N GLN A 208 12.87 18.15 -3.43
CA GLN A 208 12.97 19.49 -4.01
C GLN A 208 11.67 20.28 -3.85
N GLU A 209 10.51 19.67 -4.13
CA GLU A 209 9.22 20.33 -4.00
C GLU A 209 8.87 20.61 -2.54
N SER A 210 9.21 19.71 -1.60
CA SER A 210 9.01 19.97 -0.17
C SER A 210 9.85 21.17 0.32
N LEU A 211 11.13 21.25 -0.08
CA LEU A 211 11.97 22.41 0.25
C LEU A 211 11.42 23.70 -0.37
N LYS A 212 10.93 23.64 -1.61
CA LYS A 212 10.31 24.80 -2.27
C LYS A 212 9.05 25.28 -1.55
N ILE A 213 8.18 24.35 -1.12
CA ILE A 213 6.97 24.65 -0.36
C ILE A 213 7.31 25.28 1.00
N LEU A 214 8.33 24.74 1.68
CA LEU A 214 8.72 25.19 3.01
C LEU A 214 9.52 26.50 2.98
N GLY A 215 10.21 26.82 1.88
CA GLY A 215 10.99 28.05 1.71
C GLY A 215 12.00 28.27 2.84
N ASP A 216 12.02 29.48 3.38
CA ASP A 216 12.92 29.87 4.47
C ASP A 216 12.42 29.46 5.87
N PHE A 217 11.44 28.56 5.95
CA PHE A 217 10.93 28.09 7.23
C PHE A 217 12.04 27.43 8.08
N LYS A 218 12.11 27.79 9.36
CA LYS A 218 13.20 27.37 10.26
C LYS A 218 13.43 25.85 10.29
N LYS A 219 12.36 25.06 10.19
CA LYS A 219 12.42 23.58 10.20
C LYS A 219 12.37 22.96 8.79
N ALA A 220 12.48 23.75 7.72
CA ALA A 220 12.32 23.29 6.33
C ALA A 220 13.18 22.07 6.01
N LYS A 221 14.48 22.14 6.30
CA LYS A 221 15.43 21.04 6.05
C LYS A 221 15.06 19.77 6.83
N THR A 222 14.64 19.90 8.09
CA THR A 222 14.26 18.75 8.92
C THR A 222 12.99 18.08 8.42
N ILE A 223 11.96 18.88 8.09
CA ILE A 223 10.69 18.38 7.57
C ILE A 223 10.92 17.69 6.23
N SER A 224 11.60 18.36 5.29
CA SER A 224 11.94 17.79 3.98
C SER A 224 12.73 16.48 4.14
N LYS A 225 13.76 16.44 4.98
CA LYS A 225 14.52 15.22 5.26
C LYS A 225 13.65 14.06 5.76
N ASN A 226 12.70 14.34 6.66
CA ASN A 226 11.80 13.32 7.18
C ASN A 226 10.87 12.78 6.09
N VAL A 227 10.25 13.68 5.31
CA VAL A 227 9.38 13.32 4.19
C VAL A 227 10.15 12.52 3.13
N THR A 228 11.37 12.93 2.78
CA THR A 228 12.24 12.22 1.84
C THR A 228 12.66 10.84 2.35
N LYS A 229 12.92 10.70 3.66
CA LYS A 229 13.24 9.41 4.27
C LYS A 229 12.04 8.46 4.18
N SER A 230 10.83 8.94 4.48
CA SER A 230 9.60 8.17 4.30
C SER A 230 9.39 7.79 2.84
N ALA A 231 9.56 8.73 1.89
CA ALA A 231 9.47 8.45 0.47
C ALA A 231 10.46 7.36 0.01
N THR A 232 11.69 7.37 0.55
CA THR A 232 12.69 6.33 0.28
C THR A 232 12.21 4.96 0.74
N ARG A 233 11.61 4.87 1.93
CA ARG A 233 11.06 3.61 2.45
C ARG A 233 9.85 3.14 1.65
N ILE A 234 8.98 4.05 1.25
CA ILE A 234 7.76 3.74 0.50
C ILE A 234 8.07 3.29 -0.93
N LEU A 235 9.08 3.90 -1.59
CA LEU A 235 9.39 3.63 -3.00
C LEU A 235 10.60 2.71 -3.22
N GLY A 236 11.49 2.57 -2.24
CA GLY A 236 12.69 1.73 -2.30
C GLY A 236 12.38 0.23 -2.41
N THR A 237 13.37 -0.65 -2.46
CA THR A 237 13.15 -2.10 -2.71
C THR A 237 13.06 -2.96 -1.44
N SER A 238 13.31 -2.40 -0.26
CA SER A 238 13.48 -3.17 0.98
C SER A 238 12.20 -3.51 1.75
N GLU A 239 11.13 -2.76 1.53
CA GLU A 239 9.88 -2.88 2.30
C GLU A 239 8.81 -3.69 1.54
N ASP A 240 8.03 -4.48 2.26
CA ASP A 240 6.82 -5.11 1.71
C ASP A 240 5.67 -4.11 1.51
N ALA A 241 4.58 -4.54 0.87
CA ALA A 241 3.47 -3.65 0.50
C ALA A 241 2.73 -3.06 1.72
N ASP A 242 2.60 -3.82 2.81
CA ASP A 242 1.92 -3.37 4.02
C ASP A 242 2.79 -2.38 4.82
N ALA A 243 4.09 -2.63 4.88
CA ALA A 243 5.07 -1.73 5.47
C ALA A 243 5.09 -0.38 4.74
N ARG A 244 5.08 -0.38 3.39
CA ARG A 244 4.97 0.86 2.58
C ARG A 244 3.69 1.63 2.86
N THR A 245 2.57 0.92 2.99
CA THR A 245 1.27 1.53 3.25
C THR A 245 1.25 2.18 4.64
N THR A 246 1.78 1.49 5.65
CA THR A 246 1.92 2.00 7.01
C THR A 246 2.83 3.23 7.06
N GLU A 247 3.97 3.18 6.35
CA GLU A 247 4.90 4.31 6.27
C GLU A 247 4.27 5.52 5.57
N PHE A 248 3.47 5.33 4.52
CA PHE A 248 2.73 6.43 3.89
C PHE A 248 1.70 7.05 4.85
N ILE A 249 0.97 6.24 5.60
CA ILE A 249 0.01 6.73 6.61
C ILE A 249 0.71 7.56 7.68
N GLU A 250 1.82 7.06 8.23
CA GLU A 250 2.61 7.80 9.23
C GLU A 250 3.23 9.07 8.65
N MET A 251 3.63 9.08 7.37
CA MET A 251 4.10 10.29 6.69
C MET A 251 3.00 11.35 6.57
N ALA A 252 1.79 10.97 6.17
CA ALA A 252 0.66 11.91 6.10
C ALA A 252 0.29 12.46 7.48
N LYS A 253 0.23 11.59 8.49
CA LYS A 253 0.02 11.96 9.90
C LYS A 253 1.10 12.91 10.40
N TYR A 254 2.38 12.64 10.12
CA TYR A 254 3.49 13.52 10.48
C TYR A 254 3.31 14.93 9.91
N VAL A 255 2.96 15.03 8.61
CA VAL A 255 2.68 16.32 7.97
C VAL A 255 1.55 17.06 8.71
N TYR A 256 0.45 16.37 8.99
CA TYR A 256 -0.71 17.01 9.62
C TYR A 256 -0.50 17.37 11.10
N SER A 257 0.23 16.55 11.86
CA SER A 257 0.38 16.72 13.31
C SER A 257 1.58 17.58 13.72
N SER A 258 2.62 17.62 12.89
CA SER A 258 3.94 18.14 13.29
C SER A 258 4.41 19.35 12.48
N VAL A 259 3.76 19.63 11.35
CA VAL A 259 4.05 20.80 10.51
C VAL A 259 3.02 21.89 10.78
N GLU A 260 3.39 23.16 10.57
CA GLU A 260 2.48 24.28 10.75
C GLU A 260 1.31 24.24 9.73
N PRO A 261 0.09 24.63 10.13
CA PRO A 261 -1.12 24.49 9.30
C PRO A 261 -1.03 25.09 7.89
N GLN A 262 -0.30 26.19 7.73
CA GLN A 262 -0.13 26.85 6.43
C GLN A 262 0.55 25.97 5.38
N PHE A 263 1.31 24.95 5.80
CA PHE A 263 1.99 24.02 4.89
C PHE A 263 1.26 22.69 4.71
N HIS A 264 0.18 22.42 5.46
CA HIS A 264 -0.54 21.15 5.38
C HIS A 264 -1.03 20.87 3.96
N ALA A 265 -1.83 21.77 3.40
CA ALA A 265 -2.43 21.53 2.09
C ALA A 265 -1.39 21.40 0.96
N PRO A 266 -0.40 22.32 0.82
CA PRO A 266 0.63 22.18 -0.19
C PRO A 266 1.45 20.89 -0.08
N LEU A 267 1.81 20.47 1.15
CA LEU A 267 2.57 19.24 1.34
C LEU A 267 1.72 17.99 1.09
N LEU A 268 0.47 17.96 1.56
CA LEU A 268 -0.44 16.83 1.29
C LEU A 268 -0.74 16.72 -0.21
N ASP A 269 -0.92 17.84 -0.92
CA ASP A 269 -1.11 17.85 -2.36
C ASP A 269 0.14 17.36 -3.11
N LEU A 270 1.34 17.73 -2.64
CA LEU A 270 2.59 17.13 -3.13
C LEU A 270 2.56 15.61 -2.96
N LEU A 271 2.23 15.10 -1.77
CA LEU A 271 2.15 13.65 -1.52
C LEU A 271 1.11 12.99 -2.44
N GLY A 272 -0.07 13.58 -2.61
CA GLY A 272 -1.10 13.09 -3.52
C GLY A 272 -0.62 13.03 -4.97
N SER A 273 0.17 14.00 -5.43
CA SER A 273 0.69 14.01 -6.80
C SER A 273 1.94 13.13 -6.99
N ALA A 274 2.70 12.87 -5.93
CA ALA A 274 3.93 12.11 -5.98
C ALA A 274 3.70 10.61 -5.78
N PHE A 275 2.65 10.22 -5.05
CA PHE A 275 2.37 8.83 -4.71
C PHE A 275 1.21 8.20 -5.49
N VAL A 276 0.61 8.93 -6.43
CA VAL A 276 -0.49 8.46 -7.28
C VAL A 276 -0.05 8.40 -8.73
N PHE A 277 -0.16 7.22 -9.34
CA PHE A 277 0.07 7.05 -10.76
C PHE A 277 -1.14 7.50 -11.57
N THR A 278 -0.92 8.33 -12.58
CA THR A 278 -1.94 8.74 -13.56
C THR A 278 -1.50 8.27 -14.94
N SER A 279 -2.27 7.37 -15.57
CA SER A 279 -2.06 7.05 -16.97
C SER A 279 -2.47 8.27 -17.80
N LYS A 280 -1.52 8.93 -18.45
CA LYS A 280 -1.82 9.90 -19.51
C LYS A 280 -2.33 9.19 -20.76
#